data_AF-A0A453INE7-F1
#
_entry.id   AF-A0A453INE7-F1
#
_cell.length_a   1.000
_cell.length_b   1.000
_cell.length_c   1.000
_cell.angle_alpha   90.00
_cell.angle_beta   90.00
_cell.angle_gamma   90.00
#
_symmetry.space_group_name_H-M   'P 1'
#
loop_
_entity.id
_entity.type
_entity.pdbx_description
1 polymer ?
#
loop_
_entity_poly.entity_id
_entity_poly.type
_entity_poly.pdbx_seq_one_letter_code
_entity_poly.pdbx_strand_id
1 'polypeptide(L)'
;SENDTIYHSELFTLTKKMARGTPTKMSFNIPIFEPHPPQYYIRAVSDSWLHAESIFTVSFHNLTLPQTQITHTELLDLKPLPLSALGNKAYEDLYRFTHFNPIQTQAFHVLYHTETNVLLGAPTGSGKTISAELAMLHLFNTQPDMKVVYIAPLKAIVRERMNDWRHRLVTQLGKKMVCSIPSFLPPIHHRA
;
A
#
# COMPACT_ATOMS: atom_id res chain seq x y z
N SER A 1 10.42 -42.84 -9.61
CA SER A 1 11.32 -41.83 -10.19
C SER A 1 10.49 -40.59 -10.50
N GLU A 2 10.06 -39.88 -9.46
CA GLU A 2 9.06 -38.79 -9.56
C GLU A 2 9.45 -37.61 -8.65
N ASN A 3 10.72 -37.17 -8.71
CA ASN A 3 11.23 -36.00 -7.97
C ASN A 3 12.13 -35.17 -8.90
N ASP A 4 11.67 -34.90 -10.12
CA ASP A 4 12.50 -34.36 -11.20
C ASP A 4 12.54 -32.84 -11.26
N THR A 5 11.88 -32.14 -10.32
CA THR A 5 11.80 -30.67 -10.36
C THR A 5 12.24 -30.03 -9.06
N ILE A 6 13.28 -29.18 -9.16
CA ILE A 6 13.74 -28.31 -8.08
C ILE A 6 13.00 -26.98 -8.21
N TYR A 7 12.07 -26.70 -7.30
CA TYR A 7 11.32 -25.43 -7.29
C TYR A 7 12.12 -24.26 -6.71
N HIS A 8 13.06 -24.56 -5.80
CA HIS A 8 13.91 -23.58 -5.13
C HIS A 8 15.22 -24.24 -4.71
N SER A 9 16.34 -23.54 -4.89
CA SER A 9 17.67 -23.97 -4.46
C SER A 9 18.43 -22.76 -3.95
N GLU A 10 18.99 -22.86 -2.75
CA GLU A 10 19.79 -21.81 -2.14
C GLU A 10 20.98 -22.44 -1.40
N LEU A 11 22.15 -21.82 -1.50
CA LEU A 11 23.35 -22.25 -0.81
C LEU A 11 23.38 -21.63 0.59
N PHE A 12 23.51 -22.49 1.61
CA PHE A 12 23.59 -22.05 3.00
C PHE A 12 24.97 -22.35 3.61
N THR A 13 25.70 -21.29 3.97
CA THR A 13 27.01 -21.42 4.64
C THR A 13 26.85 -21.43 6.15
N LEU A 14 27.03 -22.60 6.77
CA LEU A 14 27.02 -22.74 8.22
C LEU A 14 28.40 -22.43 8.82
N THR A 15 28.50 -21.36 9.61
CA THR A 15 29.73 -21.03 10.36
C THR A 15 29.77 -21.70 11.72
N LYS A 16 30.97 -21.92 12.28
CA LYS A 16 31.15 -22.51 13.64
C LYS A 16 30.42 -21.73 14.74
N LYS A 17 30.28 -20.42 14.58
CA LYS A 17 29.55 -19.55 15.53
C LYS A 17 28.03 -19.78 15.43
N MET A 18 27.51 -19.99 14.22
CA MET A 18 26.09 -20.30 13.98
C MET A 18 25.72 -21.70 14.48
N ALA A 19 26.59 -22.69 14.28
CA ALA A 19 26.38 -24.06 14.74
C ALA A 19 26.28 -24.18 16.28
N ARG A 20 26.91 -23.27 17.02
CA ARG A 20 26.85 -23.19 18.50
C ARG A 20 25.83 -22.16 19.00
N GLY A 21 25.23 -21.41 18.08
CA GLY A 21 24.36 -20.27 18.37
C GLY A 21 22.89 -20.64 18.33
N THR A 22 22.06 -19.62 18.08
CA THR A 22 20.61 -19.77 17.94
C THR A 22 20.22 -20.38 16.60
N PRO A 23 19.05 -21.06 16.52
CA PRO A 23 18.51 -21.56 15.25
C PRO A 23 18.44 -20.45 14.19
N THR A 24 18.93 -20.75 12.98
CA THR A 24 18.86 -19.82 11.86
C THR A 24 17.52 -19.99 11.14
N LYS A 25 16.75 -18.91 11.02
CA LYS A 25 15.47 -18.92 10.30
C LYS A 25 15.72 -18.58 8.83
N MET A 26 15.26 -19.46 7.95
CA MET A 26 15.28 -19.27 6.50
C MET A 26 13.84 -19.10 5.99
N SER A 27 13.63 -18.27 4.97
CA SER A 27 12.29 -18.02 4.42
C SER A 27 12.39 -17.79 2.92
N PHE A 28 11.66 -18.60 2.17
CA PHE A 28 11.58 -18.56 0.71
C PHE A 28 10.15 -18.88 0.29
N ASN A 29 9.79 -18.47 -0.93
CA ASN A 29 8.48 -18.74 -1.51
C ASN A 29 8.62 -19.78 -2.61
N ILE A 30 7.71 -20.74 -2.64
CA ILE A 30 7.63 -21.82 -3.64
C ILE A 30 6.26 -21.79 -4.29
N PRO A 31 6.17 -21.93 -5.62
CA PRO A 31 4.88 -22.00 -6.30
C PRO A 31 4.16 -23.31 -5.96
N ILE A 32 2.84 -23.24 -5.89
CA ILE A 32 1.94 -24.39 -5.78
C ILE A 32 1.10 -24.39 -7.05
N PHE A 33 1.12 -25.51 -7.76
CA PHE A 33 0.40 -25.69 -9.03
C PHE A 33 -0.87 -26.51 -8.80
N GLU A 34 -1.88 -26.35 -9.67
CA GLU A 34 -3.07 -27.20 -9.69
C GLU A 34 -2.93 -28.25 -10.83
N PRO A 35 -3.20 -29.55 -10.57
CA PRO A 35 -3.57 -30.14 -9.29
C PRO A 35 -2.40 -30.14 -8.30
N HIS A 36 -2.68 -29.85 -7.02
CA HIS A 36 -1.61 -29.75 -6.03
C HIS A 36 -1.02 -31.13 -5.70
N PRO A 37 0.30 -31.24 -5.58
CA PRO A 37 0.91 -32.47 -5.11
C PRO A 37 0.52 -32.75 -3.65
N PRO A 38 0.64 -34.00 -3.18
CA PRO A 38 0.33 -34.35 -1.79
C PRO A 38 1.35 -33.77 -0.80
N GLN A 39 2.60 -33.58 -1.25
CA GLN A 39 3.70 -33.08 -0.44
C GLN A 39 4.86 -32.54 -1.29
N TYR A 40 5.69 -31.71 -0.68
CA TYR A 40 7.01 -31.33 -1.19
C TYR A 40 8.13 -31.83 -0.27
N TYR A 41 9.33 -31.95 -0.82
CA TYR A 41 10.53 -32.33 -0.08
C TYR A 41 11.51 -31.15 -0.04
N ILE A 42 11.99 -30.85 1.16
CA ILE A 42 13.13 -29.96 1.38
C ILE A 42 14.33 -30.86 1.64
N ARG A 43 15.31 -30.82 0.73
CA ARG A 43 16.55 -31.60 0.85
C ARG A 43 17.70 -30.66 1.18
N ALA A 44 18.33 -30.88 2.32
CA ALA A 44 19.58 -30.21 2.71
C ALA A 44 20.72 -31.20 2.51
N VAL A 45 21.70 -30.84 1.68
CA VAL A 45 22.88 -31.67 1.38
C VAL A 45 24.13 -30.89 1.71
N SER A 46 25.14 -31.55 2.27
CA SER A 46 26.47 -30.97 2.45
C SER A 46 27.31 -31.12 1.19
N ASP A 47 27.92 -30.02 0.74
CA ASP A 47 28.87 -30.05 -0.38
C ASP A 47 30.23 -30.68 0.01
N SER A 48 30.53 -30.81 1.31
CA SER A 48 31.84 -31.25 1.80
C SER A 48 31.85 -32.65 2.40
N TRP A 49 30.70 -33.18 2.80
CA TRP A 49 30.59 -34.45 3.52
C TRP A 49 29.70 -35.42 2.76
N LEU A 50 30.27 -36.56 2.35
CA LEU A 50 29.53 -37.63 1.71
C LEU A 50 28.47 -38.19 2.66
N HIS A 51 27.28 -38.48 2.12
CA HIS A 51 26.11 -38.96 2.87
C HIS A 51 25.58 -38.04 3.97
N ALA A 52 26.10 -36.81 4.08
CA ALA A 52 25.52 -35.79 4.97
C ALA A 52 24.36 -35.10 4.24
N GLU A 53 23.22 -35.77 4.21
CA GLU A 53 21.96 -35.23 3.72
C GLU A 53 20.83 -35.37 4.74
N SER A 54 19.87 -34.46 4.67
CA SER A 54 18.64 -34.50 5.44
C SER A 54 17.47 -34.13 4.54
N ILE A 55 16.39 -34.90 4.63
CA ILE A 55 15.17 -34.69 3.86
C ILE A 55 14.03 -34.41 4.82
N PHE A 56 13.35 -33.28 4.62
CA PHE A 56 12.17 -32.87 5.36
C PHE A 56 10.95 -32.83 4.45
N THR A 57 9.82 -33.37 4.90
CA THR A 57 8.60 -33.46 4.09
C THR A 57 7.59 -32.40 4.52
N VAL A 58 7.10 -31.62 3.56
CA VAL A 58 6.05 -30.62 3.74
C VAL A 58 4.76 -31.18 3.14
N SER A 59 3.83 -31.62 3.99
CA SER A 59 2.55 -32.19 3.56
C SER A 59 1.51 -31.11 3.26
N PHE A 60 0.74 -31.29 2.19
CA PHE A 60 -0.36 -30.40 1.78
C PHE A 60 -1.76 -30.99 2.05
N HIS A 61 -1.87 -32.06 2.83
CA HIS A 61 -3.16 -32.75 3.04
C HIS A 61 -4.24 -31.86 3.66
N ASN A 62 -3.84 -30.87 4.47
CA ASN A 62 -4.75 -29.90 5.10
C ASN A 62 -4.49 -28.46 4.61
N LEU A 63 -3.93 -28.30 3.40
CA LEU A 63 -3.65 -26.98 2.86
C LEU A 63 -4.91 -26.38 2.24
N THR A 64 -5.50 -25.40 2.91
CA THR A 64 -6.57 -24.58 2.35
C THR A 64 -5.97 -23.40 1.59
N LEU A 65 -5.98 -23.46 0.26
CA LEU A 65 -5.59 -22.33 -0.57
C LEU A 65 -6.66 -21.23 -0.54
N PRO A 66 -6.28 -19.96 -0.44
CA PRO A 66 -7.24 -18.86 -0.53
C PRO A 66 -7.85 -18.84 -1.94
N GLN A 67 -9.14 -18.56 -2.04
CA GLN A 67 -9.78 -18.36 -3.33
C GLN A 67 -9.26 -17.07 -3.97
N THR A 68 -8.67 -17.18 -5.16
CA THR A 68 -8.19 -16.03 -5.92
C THR A 68 -9.36 -15.35 -6.63
N GLN A 69 -10.16 -14.58 -5.89
CA GLN A 69 -11.09 -13.64 -6.49
C GLN A 69 -10.47 -12.24 -6.48
N ILE A 70 -9.79 -11.89 -7.56
CA ILE A 70 -9.30 -10.53 -7.76
C ILE A 70 -10.28 -9.83 -8.70
N THR A 71 -11.24 -9.10 -8.14
CA THR A 71 -12.09 -8.21 -8.93
C THR A 71 -11.40 -6.86 -9.02
N HIS A 72 -10.52 -6.70 -10.00
CA HIS A 72 -10.04 -5.37 -10.38
C HIS A 72 -11.18 -4.64 -11.11
N THR A 73 -11.43 -3.39 -10.73
CA THR A 73 -12.34 -2.53 -11.50
C THR A 73 -11.63 -2.11 -12.77
N GLU A 74 -12.22 -2.42 -13.92
CA GLU A 74 -11.70 -1.98 -15.22
C GLU A 74 -11.62 -0.46 -15.29
N LEU A 75 -10.52 0.02 -15.86
CA LEU A 75 -10.32 1.44 -16.13
C LEU A 75 -11.06 1.79 -17.42
N LEU A 76 -12.09 2.61 -17.30
CA LEU A 76 -12.92 3.02 -18.42
C LEU A 76 -12.17 4.04 -19.29
N ASP A 77 -12.35 3.94 -20.61
CA ASP A 77 -11.82 4.93 -21.56
C ASP A 77 -12.71 6.19 -21.57
N LEU A 78 -12.54 6.99 -20.52
CA LEU A 78 -13.26 8.25 -20.32
C LEU A 78 -12.47 9.42 -20.90
N LYS A 79 -13.18 10.42 -21.41
CA LYS A 79 -12.57 11.70 -21.78
C LYS A 79 -11.94 12.33 -20.52
N PRO A 80 -10.66 12.74 -20.57
CA PRO A 80 -10.01 13.37 -19.43
C PRO A 80 -10.82 14.54 -18.88
N LEU A 81 -11.04 14.55 -17.58
CA LEU A 81 -11.87 15.57 -16.94
C LEU A 81 -11.08 16.87 -16.74
N PRO A 82 -11.54 18.03 -17.22
CA PRO A 82 -10.84 19.30 -17.00
C PRO A 82 -10.97 19.77 -15.55
N LEU A 83 -10.04 20.61 -15.10
CA LEU A 83 -10.11 21.23 -13.76
C LEU A 83 -11.39 22.05 -13.53
N SER A 84 -11.97 22.62 -14.58
CA SER A 84 -13.23 23.37 -14.50
C SER A 84 -14.40 22.53 -13.96
N ALA A 85 -14.29 21.21 -13.94
CA ALA A 85 -15.26 20.32 -13.29
C ALA A 85 -15.34 20.52 -11.77
N LEU A 86 -14.35 21.15 -11.14
CA LEU A 86 -14.39 21.50 -9.71
C LEU A 86 -15.43 22.59 -9.40
N GLY A 87 -15.79 23.43 -10.37
CA GLY A 87 -16.79 24.49 -10.20
C GLY A 87 -16.39 25.60 -9.22
N ASN A 88 -15.12 25.68 -8.81
CA ASN A 88 -14.61 26.69 -7.89
C ASN A 88 -13.23 27.16 -8.35
N LYS A 89 -13.12 28.44 -8.71
CA LYS A 89 -11.88 29.01 -9.24
C LYS A 89 -10.71 28.91 -8.27
N ALA A 90 -10.95 29.10 -6.98
CA ALA A 90 -9.93 28.95 -5.96
C ALA A 90 -9.41 27.51 -5.85
N TYR A 91 -10.21 26.50 -6.24
CA TYR A 91 -9.80 25.10 -6.23
C TYR A 91 -9.07 24.71 -7.50
N GLU A 92 -9.49 25.24 -8.64
CA GLU A 92 -8.79 25.08 -9.91
C GLU A 92 -7.35 25.59 -9.82
N ASP A 93 -7.15 26.76 -9.21
CA ASP A 93 -5.83 27.41 -9.10
C ASP A 93 -4.85 26.66 -8.16
N LEU A 94 -5.33 25.65 -7.41
CA LEU A 94 -4.50 24.78 -6.57
C LEU A 94 -3.67 23.79 -7.38
N TYR A 95 -4.01 23.58 -8.66
CA TYR A 95 -3.44 22.54 -9.50
C TYR A 95 -2.73 23.13 -10.71
N ARG A 96 -1.57 22.54 -11.08
CA ARG A 96 -0.73 23.02 -12.20
C ARG A 96 -0.97 22.26 -13.52
N PHE A 97 -1.87 21.28 -13.51
CA PHE A 97 -2.26 20.50 -14.69
C PHE A 97 -3.59 21.02 -15.23
N THR A 98 -3.98 20.61 -16.43
CA THR A 98 -5.25 21.06 -17.04
C THR A 98 -6.37 20.04 -16.90
N HIS A 99 -6.03 18.75 -16.87
CA HIS A 99 -6.98 17.63 -16.81
C HIS A 99 -6.54 16.59 -15.77
N PHE A 100 -7.52 15.99 -15.11
CA PHE A 100 -7.32 14.84 -14.23
C PHE A 100 -6.88 13.61 -15.02
N ASN A 101 -6.10 12.73 -14.39
CA ASN A 101 -5.72 11.46 -15.01
C ASN A 101 -6.94 10.50 -15.12
N PRO A 102 -6.83 9.37 -15.84
CA PRO A 102 -7.97 8.46 -16.02
C PRO A 102 -8.57 7.91 -14.71
N ILE A 103 -7.73 7.57 -13.72
CA ILE A 103 -8.19 7.05 -12.42
C ILE A 103 -8.95 8.12 -11.65
N GLN A 104 -8.42 9.34 -11.62
CA GLN A 104 -9.06 10.49 -10.99
C GLN A 104 -10.36 10.86 -11.72
N THR A 105 -10.37 10.83 -13.05
CA THR A 105 -11.55 11.08 -13.89
C THR A 105 -12.67 10.07 -13.58
N GLN A 106 -12.35 8.79 -13.54
CA GLN A 106 -13.33 7.73 -13.21
C GLN A 106 -13.82 7.83 -11.76
N ALA A 107 -12.96 8.17 -10.81
CA ALA A 107 -13.32 8.29 -9.40
C ALA A 107 -13.92 9.66 -9.01
N PHE A 108 -13.86 10.67 -9.90
CA PHE A 108 -14.16 12.06 -9.58
C PHE A 108 -15.57 12.24 -9.01
N HIS A 109 -16.57 11.65 -9.67
CA HIS A 109 -17.95 11.81 -9.25
C HIS A 109 -18.17 11.32 -7.82
N VAL A 110 -17.65 10.13 -7.50
CA VAL A 110 -17.82 9.53 -6.17
C VAL A 110 -17.05 10.35 -5.11
N LEU A 111 -15.85 10.82 -5.44
CA LEU A 111 -15.01 11.57 -4.50
C LEU A 111 -15.46 13.02 -4.27
N TYR A 112 -16.03 13.68 -5.28
CA TYR A 112 -16.32 15.12 -5.24
C TYR A 112 -17.80 15.47 -5.13
N HIS A 113 -18.70 14.55 -5.44
CA HIS A 113 -20.16 14.79 -5.40
C HIS A 113 -20.92 13.87 -4.44
N THR A 114 -20.28 12.89 -3.82
CA THR A 114 -20.95 11.95 -2.90
C THR A 114 -20.23 11.85 -1.56
N GLU A 115 -20.96 11.46 -0.53
CA GLU A 115 -20.43 11.22 0.83
C GLU A 115 -20.15 9.72 1.10
N THR A 116 -20.02 8.92 0.03
CA THR A 116 -19.83 7.47 0.17
C THR A 116 -18.39 7.11 0.53
N ASN A 117 -18.21 6.03 1.29
CA ASN A 117 -16.87 5.51 1.60
C ASN A 117 -16.25 4.88 0.35
N VAL A 118 -15.02 5.29 0.01
CA VAL A 118 -14.32 4.84 -1.20
C VAL A 118 -13.05 4.08 -0.85
N LEU A 119 -12.88 2.89 -1.46
CA LEU A 119 -11.61 2.18 -1.50
C LEU A 119 -10.95 2.39 -2.87
N LEU A 120 -9.89 3.21 -2.91
CA LEU A 120 -9.14 3.47 -4.14
C LEU A 120 -7.81 2.70 -4.16
N GLY A 121 -7.85 1.50 -4.73
CA GLY A 121 -6.66 0.69 -5.00
C GLY A 121 -6.01 1.06 -6.33
N ALA A 122 -4.89 1.77 -6.30
CA ALA A 122 -4.11 2.10 -7.50
C ALA A 122 -2.59 2.05 -7.23
N PRO A 123 -1.74 1.78 -8.23
CA PRO A 123 -0.29 1.80 -8.08
C PRO A 123 0.27 3.13 -7.56
N THR A 124 1.50 3.10 -7.04
CA THR A 124 2.22 4.33 -6.65
C THR A 124 2.48 5.17 -7.90
N GLY A 125 2.30 6.50 -7.79
CA GLY A 125 2.39 7.43 -8.93
C GLY A 125 1.07 7.69 -9.65
N SER A 126 0.03 6.88 -9.42
CA SER A 126 -1.30 7.06 -10.06
C SER A 126 -2.13 8.25 -9.54
N GLY A 127 -1.57 9.12 -8.70
CA GLY A 127 -2.24 10.34 -8.25
C GLY A 127 -3.30 10.17 -7.16
N LYS A 128 -3.21 9.10 -6.34
CA LYS A 128 -4.11 8.85 -5.19
C LYS A 128 -4.19 10.03 -4.21
N THR A 129 -3.12 10.80 -4.07
CA THR A 129 -3.11 11.98 -3.20
C THR A 129 -4.11 13.03 -3.66
N ILE A 130 -4.19 13.29 -4.97
CA ILE A 130 -5.18 14.22 -5.53
C ILE A 130 -6.60 13.67 -5.33
N SER A 131 -6.79 12.35 -5.47
CA SER A 131 -8.07 11.72 -5.15
C SER A 131 -8.49 11.94 -3.68
N ALA A 132 -7.54 11.88 -2.74
CA ALA A 132 -7.82 12.24 -1.34
C ALA A 132 -8.15 13.72 -1.20
N GLU A 133 -7.45 14.61 -1.92
CA GLU A 133 -7.74 16.05 -1.93
C GLU A 133 -9.14 16.36 -2.46
N LEU A 134 -9.62 15.67 -3.51
CA LEU A 134 -10.99 15.83 -4.00
C LEU A 134 -12.02 15.59 -2.89
N ALA A 135 -11.84 14.56 -2.08
CA ALA A 135 -12.70 14.31 -0.92
C ALA A 135 -12.59 15.41 0.16
N MET A 136 -11.40 15.99 0.36
CA MET A 136 -11.23 17.14 1.26
C MET A 136 -11.95 18.39 0.74
N LEU A 137 -11.82 18.67 -0.55
CA LEU A 137 -12.47 19.82 -1.19
C LEU A 137 -14.01 19.67 -1.17
N HIS A 138 -14.52 18.46 -1.38
CA HIS A 138 -15.95 18.17 -1.19
C HIS A 138 -16.41 18.55 0.22
N LEU A 139 -15.71 18.05 1.26
CA LEU A 139 -16.05 18.37 2.65
C LEU A 139 -15.97 19.88 2.93
N PHE A 140 -14.97 20.58 2.37
CA PHE A 140 -14.85 22.02 2.56
C PHE A 140 -15.98 22.81 1.91
N ASN A 141 -16.60 22.30 0.84
CA ASN A 141 -17.78 22.88 0.21
C ASN A 141 -19.06 22.57 0.98
N THR A 142 -19.26 21.32 1.41
CA THR A 142 -20.52 20.88 2.01
C THR A 142 -20.61 21.15 3.51
N GLN A 143 -19.49 21.02 4.23
CA GLN A 143 -19.41 21.12 5.69
C GLN A 143 -18.14 21.90 6.10
N PRO A 144 -18.10 23.24 5.93
CA PRO A 144 -16.88 24.05 6.06
C PRO A 144 -16.18 24.00 7.42
N ASP A 145 -16.93 23.71 8.48
CA ASP A 145 -16.49 23.66 9.88
C ASP A 145 -15.97 22.28 10.32
N MET A 146 -16.12 21.26 9.45
CA MET A 146 -15.68 19.91 9.75
C MET A 146 -14.17 19.73 9.60
N LYS A 147 -13.66 18.69 10.27
CA LYS A 147 -12.23 18.38 10.33
C LYS A 147 -11.90 17.18 9.45
N VAL A 148 -10.79 17.27 8.74
CA VAL A 148 -10.20 16.15 7.98
C VAL A 148 -9.03 15.57 8.77
N VAL A 149 -8.97 14.24 8.87
CA VAL A 149 -7.82 13.52 9.42
C VAL A 149 -7.17 12.69 8.31
N TYR A 150 -5.95 13.05 7.94
CA TYR A 150 -5.13 12.28 7.00
C TYR A 150 -4.15 11.38 7.75
N ILE A 151 -4.18 10.09 7.45
CA ILE A 151 -3.36 9.07 8.11
C ILE A 151 -2.41 8.47 7.07
N ALA A 152 -1.13 8.40 7.38
CA ALA A 152 -0.13 7.71 6.58
C ALA A 152 0.81 6.90 7.49
N PRO A 153 1.34 5.75 7.02
CA PRO A 153 2.11 4.83 7.86
C PRO A 153 3.51 5.35 8.23
N LEU A 154 4.07 6.26 7.43
CA LEU A 154 5.45 6.74 7.60
C LEU A 154 5.49 8.23 7.90
N LYS A 155 6.31 8.61 8.89
CA LYS A 155 6.55 10.02 9.27
C LYS A 155 7.03 10.88 8.10
N ALA A 156 7.83 10.31 7.20
CA ALA A 156 8.35 11.02 6.03
C ALA A 156 7.22 11.47 5.09
N ILE A 157 6.26 10.58 4.80
CA ILE A 157 5.10 10.87 3.95
C ILE A 157 4.25 11.98 4.59
N VAL A 158 4.02 11.90 5.91
CA VAL A 158 3.26 12.93 6.64
C VAL A 158 3.94 14.31 6.53
N ARG A 159 5.26 14.38 6.71
CA ARG A 159 6.00 15.65 6.59
C ARG A 159 5.94 16.22 5.18
N GLU A 160 6.12 15.38 4.18
CA GLU A 160 6.02 15.78 2.78
C GLU A 160 4.64 16.37 2.47
N ARG A 161 3.56 15.68 2.88
CA ARG A 161 2.19 16.16 2.71
C ARG A 161 1.92 17.43 3.50
N MET A 162 2.46 17.56 4.71
CA MET A 162 2.31 18.78 5.51
C MET A 162 2.96 19.98 4.82
N ASN A 163 4.16 19.82 4.26
CA ASN A 163 4.81 20.90 3.52
C ASN A 163 4.04 21.27 2.25
N ASP A 164 3.62 20.29 1.45
CA ASP A 164 2.85 20.54 0.22
C ASP A 164 1.51 21.23 0.53
N TRP A 165 0.69 20.64 1.40
CA TRP A 165 -0.64 21.15 1.69
C TRP A 165 -0.60 22.48 2.44
N ARG A 166 0.40 22.74 3.27
CA ARG A 166 0.52 24.02 3.99
C ARG A 166 0.56 25.20 3.02
N HIS A 167 1.38 25.10 1.98
CA HIS A 167 1.52 26.16 0.99
C HIS A 167 0.40 26.15 -0.04
N ARG A 168 0.01 24.97 -0.51
CA ARG A 168 -0.92 24.84 -1.64
C ARG A 168 -2.38 24.91 -1.22
N LEU A 169 -2.80 24.17 -0.19
CA LEU A 169 -4.21 24.09 0.23
C LEU A 169 -4.53 25.04 1.38
N VAL A 170 -3.76 24.96 2.47
CA VAL A 170 -4.10 25.59 3.75
C VAL A 170 -4.02 27.11 3.65
N THR A 171 -2.94 27.63 3.05
CA THR A 171 -2.74 29.07 2.90
C THR A 171 -3.74 29.69 1.92
N GLN A 172 -3.97 29.02 0.77
CA GLN A 172 -4.88 29.51 -0.26
C GLN A 172 -6.35 29.47 0.17
N LEU A 173 -6.76 28.44 0.92
CA LEU A 173 -8.15 28.25 1.35
C LEU A 173 -8.44 28.79 2.75
N GLY A 174 -7.47 29.45 3.40
CA GLY A 174 -7.63 29.99 4.75
C GLY A 174 -7.93 28.92 5.83
N LYS A 175 -7.54 27.67 5.60
CA LYS A 175 -7.77 26.56 6.55
C LYS A 175 -6.66 26.49 7.61
N LYS A 176 -6.86 25.70 8.65
CA LYS A 176 -5.83 25.41 9.68
C LYS A 176 -5.39 23.96 9.57
N MET A 177 -4.08 23.72 9.68
CA MET A 177 -3.50 22.37 9.64
C MET A 177 -2.63 22.13 10.86
N VAL A 178 -2.80 20.97 11.48
CA VAL A 178 -2.01 20.50 12.63
C VAL A 178 -1.52 19.09 12.33
N CYS A 179 -0.34 18.74 12.83
CA CYS A 179 0.24 17.42 12.67
C CYS A 179 0.47 16.79 14.04
N SER A 180 -0.07 15.61 14.28
CA SER A 180 0.26 14.80 15.46
C SER A 180 1.23 13.71 15.03
N ILE A 181 2.51 13.89 15.32
CA ILE A 181 3.53 12.84 15.20
C ILE A 181 3.85 12.44 16.63
N PRO A 182 4.05 11.15 16.96
CA PRO A 182 4.33 10.72 18.34
C PRO A 182 5.56 11.38 19.02
N SER A 183 6.38 12.13 18.29
CA SER A 183 7.50 12.93 18.81
C SER A 183 7.19 14.45 18.89
N PHE A 184 5.97 14.86 18.58
CA PHE A 184 5.45 16.22 18.51
C PHE A 184 4.02 16.24 19.08
N LEU A 185 3.88 15.81 20.34
CA LEU A 185 2.77 16.27 21.16
C LEU A 185 3.25 17.54 21.88
N PRO A 186 2.74 18.74 21.56
CA PRO A 186 2.87 19.83 22.52
C PRO A 186 2.11 19.42 23.79
N PRO A 187 2.60 19.78 25.00
CA PRO A 187 1.86 19.51 26.22
C PRO A 187 0.47 20.13 26.08
N ILE A 188 -0.55 19.29 26.20
CA ILE A 188 -1.94 19.72 26.24
C ILE A 188 -2.07 20.54 27.52
N HIS A 189 -1.99 21.86 27.41
CA HIS A 189 -2.39 22.74 28.49
C HIS A 189 -3.91 22.61 28.65
N HIS A 190 -4.33 21.78 29.60
CA HIS A 190 -5.62 21.92 30.23
C HIS A 190 -5.66 23.32 30.87
N ARG A 191 -6.41 24.24 30.27
CA ARG A 191 -7.02 25.34 31.02
C ARG A 191 -8.47 24.94 31.24
N ALA A 192 -8.76 24.63 32.51
CA ALA A 192 -10.10 24.71 33.06
C ALA A 192 -10.54 26.18 33.14
#